data_AF-A0A914RF42-F1
#
_entry.id   AF-A0A914RF42-F1
#
_cell.length_a   1.000
_cell.length_b   1.000
_cell.length_c   1.000
_cell.angle_alpha   90.00
_cell.angle_beta   90.00
_cell.angle_gamma   90.00
#
_symmetry.space_group_name_H-M   'P 1'
#
loop_
_entity.id
_entity.type
_entity.pdbx_description
1 polymer ?
#
loop_
_entity_poly.entity_id
_entity_poly.type
_entity_poly.pdbx_seq_one_letter_code
_entity_poly.pdbx_strand_id
1 'polypeptide(L)'
;MIFLGDYVDRGTQSLETILYLFAMKLRYKDSVFLLRGNHETPADFGGMFNRLPMAGLIAKRILCMHGGLSPELTSLDDRGLLIDLIWSDPTNKDLIIRAHQVRLRVVPLIKSKII
;
A
#
# COMPACT_ATOMS: atom_id res chain seq x y z
N MET A 1 2.38 -0.28 13.09
CA MET A 1 3.28 0.39 12.15
C MET A 1 2.95 -0.05 10.74
N ILE A 2 2.76 0.90 9.84
CA ILE A 2 2.36 0.65 8.44
C ILE A 2 3.40 1.36 7.57
N PHE A 3 3.99 0.63 6.63
CA PHE A 3 4.90 1.15 5.63
C PHE A 3 4.19 1.23 4.28
N LEU A 4 4.46 2.29 3.52
CA LEU A 4 3.70 2.67 2.32
C LEU A 4 4.42 2.34 1.00
N GLY A 5 5.41 1.44 1.00
CA GLY A 5 6.17 1.09 -0.22
C GLY A 5 7.53 1.79 -0.31
N ASP A 6 8.18 1.63 -1.47
CA ASP A 6 9.48 2.21 -1.83
C ASP A 6 10.63 1.77 -0.93
N TYR A 7 10.78 0.45 -0.85
CA TYR A 7 11.83 -0.21 -0.09
C TYR A 7 13.12 -0.38 -0.90
N VAL A 8 13.04 -0.22 -2.22
CA VAL A 8 14.11 -0.56 -3.19
C VAL A 8 14.33 0.57 -4.22
N ASP A 9 15.25 0.37 -5.17
CA ASP A 9 15.67 1.28 -6.27
C ASP A 9 16.84 2.22 -5.93
N ARG A 10 16.62 3.33 -5.21
CA ARG A 10 17.61 4.44 -5.16
C ARG A 10 18.78 4.24 -4.20
N GLY A 11 18.63 3.37 -3.20
CA GLY A 11 19.64 3.10 -2.19
C GLY A 11 20.46 1.85 -2.47
N THR A 12 21.75 1.86 -2.11
CA THR A 12 22.64 0.69 -2.24
C THR A 12 22.27 -0.44 -1.28
N GLN A 13 21.55 -0.15 -0.20
CA GLN A 13 21.15 -1.11 0.85
C GLN A 13 19.70 -1.60 0.70
N SER A 14 19.21 -1.71 -0.54
CA SER A 14 17.83 -2.14 -0.84
C SER A 14 17.56 -3.56 -0.33
N LEU A 15 18.56 -4.46 -0.42
CA LEU A 15 18.45 -5.84 0.06
C LEU A 15 18.31 -5.91 1.59
N GLU A 16 19.17 -5.19 2.31
CA GLU A 16 19.17 -5.14 3.77
C GLU A 16 17.86 -4.53 4.29
N THR A 17 17.39 -3.47 3.63
CA THR A 17 16.11 -2.81 3.94
C THR A 17 14.97 -3.81 3.86
N ILE A 18 14.84 -4.51 2.72
CA ILE A 18 13.69 -5.40 2.53
C ILE A 18 13.78 -6.66 3.41
N LEU A 19 14.99 -7.21 3.62
CA LEU A 19 15.19 -8.34 4.53
C LEU A 19 14.83 -7.99 5.97
N TYR A 20 15.24 -6.81 6.44
CA TYR A 20 14.90 -6.33 7.78
C TYR A 20 13.38 -6.14 7.93
N LEU A 21 12.72 -5.53 6.95
CA LEU A 21 11.28 -5.31 6.96
C LEU A 21 10.50 -6.63 6.93
N PHE A 22 10.95 -7.63 6.16
CA PHE A 22 10.33 -8.96 6.20
C PHE A 22 10.57 -9.68 7.53
N ALA A 23 11.76 -9.59 8.11
CA ALA A 23 12.01 -10.14 9.44
C ALA A 23 11.09 -9.49 10.49
N MET A 24 10.89 -8.17 10.42
CA MET A 24 9.92 -7.45 11.25
C MET A 24 8.49 -7.92 10.99
N LYS A 25 8.09 -8.11 9.72
CA LYS A 25 6.76 -8.62 9.36
C LYS A 25 6.51 -10.02 9.89
N LEU A 26 7.52 -10.89 9.87
CA LEU A 26 7.42 -12.24 10.43
C LEU A 26 7.33 -12.20 11.96
N ARG A 27 8.15 -11.37 12.62
CA ARG A 27 8.18 -11.25 14.09
C ARG A 27 6.94 -10.55 14.67
N TYR A 28 6.41 -9.55 13.97
CA TYR A 28 5.33 -8.69 14.44
C TYR A 28 4.17 -8.68 13.44
N LYS A 29 3.70 -9.87 13.04
CA LYS A 29 2.74 -10.06 11.95
C LYS A 29 1.47 -9.21 12.03
N ASP A 30 0.97 -8.94 13.24
CA ASP A 30 -0.26 -8.21 13.51
C ASP A 30 -0.05 -6.71 13.76
N SER A 31 1.22 -6.29 13.88
CA SER A 31 1.59 -4.91 14.22
C SER A 31 2.41 -4.22 13.14
N VAL A 32 3.03 -4.96 12.22
CA VAL A 32 3.80 -4.45 11.09
C VAL A 32 3.10 -4.82 9.80
N PHE A 33 2.84 -3.83 8.95
CA PHE A 33 2.21 -3.99 7.65
C PHE A 33 3.04 -3.31 6.58
N LEU A 34 3.23 -3.99 5.46
CA LEU A 34 4.00 -3.51 4.32
C LEU A 34 3.04 -3.39 3.15
N LEU A 35 2.87 -2.18 2.62
CA LEU A 35 2.18 -1.95 1.35
C LEU A 35 3.19 -1.93 0.19
N ARG A 36 2.70 -2.07 -1.03
CA ARG A 36 3.49 -1.98 -2.26
C ARG A 36 3.55 -0.53 -2.76
N GLY A 37 4.74 -0.07 -3.13
CA GLY A 37 4.99 1.18 -3.85
C GLY A 37 5.25 0.94 -5.34
N ASN A 38 5.59 2.02 -6.05
CA ASN A 38 5.86 1.96 -7.49
C ASN A 38 7.21 1.35 -7.82
N HIS A 39 8.18 1.44 -6.92
CA HIS A 39 9.51 0.85 -7.11
C HIS A 39 9.55 -0.67 -6.91
N GLU A 40 8.51 -1.28 -6.35
CA GLU A 40 8.39 -2.73 -6.19
C GLU A 40 7.81 -3.40 -7.44
N THR A 41 8.59 -3.54 -8.51
CA THR A 41 8.12 -4.08 -9.79
C THR A 41 8.05 -5.63 -9.81
N PRO A 42 7.31 -6.25 -10.74
CA PRO A 42 7.30 -7.70 -10.88
C PRO A 42 8.66 -8.33 -11.23
N ALA A 43 9.59 -7.55 -11.78
CA ALA A 43 10.93 -8.02 -12.14
C ALA A 43 11.85 -8.13 -10.91
N ASP A 44 11.53 -7.41 -9.83
CA ASP A 44 12.38 -7.36 -8.64
C ASP A 44 12.21 -8.62 -7.78
N PHE A 45 13.34 -9.14 -7.31
CA PHE A 45 13.42 -10.28 -6.39
C PHE A 45 12.53 -11.48 -6.79
N GLY A 46 12.46 -11.82 -8.08
CA GLY A 46 11.67 -12.95 -8.57
C GLY A 46 10.16 -12.77 -8.40
N GLY A 47 9.67 -11.52 -8.42
CA GLY A 47 8.25 -11.20 -8.28
C GLY A 47 7.72 -11.33 -6.86
N MET A 48 8.60 -11.35 -5.85
CA MET A 48 8.24 -11.45 -4.44
C MET A 48 7.23 -10.37 -4.01
N PHE A 49 7.35 -9.15 -4.55
CA PHE A 49 6.49 -8.02 -4.23
C PHE A 49 5.06 -8.13 -4.74
N ASN A 50 4.76 -9.07 -5.66
CA ASN A 50 3.39 -9.28 -6.13
C ASN A 50 2.43 -9.77 -5.03
N ARG A 51 2.98 -10.19 -3.88
CA ARG A 51 2.21 -10.58 -2.69
C ARG A 51 1.94 -9.43 -1.73
N LEU A 52 2.54 -8.25 -1.94
CA LEU A 52 2.30 -7.09 -1.09
C LEU A 52 0.96 -6.42 -1.45
N PRO A 53 0.14 -6.05 -0.46
CA PRO A 53 -1.09 -5.31 -0.69
C PRO A 53 -0.78 -3.89 -1.20
N MET A 54 -1.59 -3.37 -2.12
CA MET A 54 -1.43 -1.99 -2.64
C MET A 54 -2.07 -0.92 -1.74
N ALA A 55 -3.04 -1.31 -0.91
CA ALA A 55 -3.72 -0.40 0.00
C ALA A 55 -4.13 -1.09 1.31
N GLY A 56 -4.30 -0.28 2.36
CA GLY A 56 -4.70 -0.69 3.71
C GLY A 56 -5.77 0.25 4.29
N LEU A 57 -6.69 -0.28 5.11
CA LEU A 57 -7.76 0.51 5.72
C LEU A 57 -7.66 0.40 7.23
N ILE A 58 -7.39 1.52 7.88
CA ILE A 58 -7.24 1.63 9.33
C ILE A 58 -8.57 2.07 9.91
N ALA A 59 -9.08 1.30 10.88
CA ALA A 59 -10.30 1.60 11.63
C ALA A 59 -11.52 1.97 10.76
N LYS A 60 -11.60 1.43 9.52
CA LYS A 60 -12.61 1.76 8.50
C LYS A 60 -12.72 3.25 8.13
N ARG A 61 -11.68 4.04 8.43
CA ARG A 61 -11.70 5.51 8.30
C ARG A 61 -10.55 6.06 7.47
N ILE A 62 -9.35 5.51 7.64
CA ILE A 62 -8.13 6.02 7.00
C ILE A 62 -7.67 5.00 5.97
N LEU A 63 -7.70 5.41 4.70
CA LEU A 63 -7.17 4.63 3.58
C LEU A 63 -5.69 4.99 3.41
N CYS A 64 -4.84 3.97 3.39
CA CYS A 64 -3.40 4.09 3.22
C CYS A 64 -3.00 3.43 1.90
N MET A 65 -2.16 4.10 1.13
CA MET A 65 -1.57 3.63 -0.13
C MET A 65 -0.24 4.37 -0.33
N HIS A 66 0.50 4.02 -1.38
CA HIS A 66 1.76 4.67 -1.71
C HIS A 66 1.54 6.05 -2.36
N GLY A 67 0.77 6.08 -3.45
CA GLY A 67 0.42 7.28 -4.18
C GLY A 67 -0.93 7.83 -3.72
N GLY A 68 -1.89 7.86 -4.63
CA GLY A 68 -3.15 8.57 -4.44
C GLY A 68 -4.34 7.91 -5.10
N LEU A 69 -5.48 8.60 -5.01
CA LEU A 69 -6.71 8.14 -5.62
C LEU A 69 -6.82 8.66 -7.05
N SER A 70 -7.30 7.79 -7.94
CA SER A 70 -7.67 8.19 -9.28
C SER A 70 -8.87 9.15 -9.24
N PRO A 71 -8.88 10.25 -10.00
CA PRO A 71 -10.07 11.07 -10.21
C PRO A 71 -11.24 10.30 -10.83
N GLU A 72 -10.95 9.20 -11.54
CA GLU A 72 -11.91 8.38 -12.28
C GLU A 72 -12.37 7.13 -11.51
N LEU A 73 -12.10 7.06 -10.20
CA LEU A 73 -12.35 5.86 -9.39
C LEU A 73 -13.85 5.62 -9.15
N THR A 74 -14.53 5.02 -10.14
CA THR A 74 -15.96 4.66 -10.08
C THR A 74 -16.21 3.19 -9.73
N SER A 75 -15.22 2.32 -9.96
CA SER A 75 -15.26 0.88 -9.67
C SER A 75 -13.84 0.40 -9.35
N LEU A 76 -13.66 -0.84 -8.93
CA LEU A 76 -12.35 -1.38 -8.50
C LEU A 76 -11.84 -2.54 -9.33
N ASP A 77 -12.58 -2.87 -10.38
CA ASP A 77 -12.21 -3.90 -11.34
C ASP A 77 -11.33 -3.34 -12.47
N ASP A 78 -11.22 -2.01 -12.57
CA ASP A 78 -10.41 -1.39 -13.59
C ASP A 78 -8.93 -1.43 -13.16
N ARG A 79 -8.17 -2.30 -13.83
CA ARG A 79 -6.71 -2.45 -13.62
C ARG A 79 -5.93 -1.14 -13.78
N GLY A 80 -6.46 -0.17 -14.51
CA GLY A 80 -5.92 1.19 -14.59
C GLY A 80 -5.96 1.93 -13.26
N LEU A 81 -6.97 1.71 -12.43
CA LEU A 81 -7.11 2.36 -11.13
C LEU A 81 -6.14 1.80 -10.09
N LEU A 82 -5.57 0.61 -10.32
CA LEU A 82 -4.56 0.01 -9.45
C LEU A 82 -3.19 0.67 -9.61
N ILE A 83 -2.88 1.22 -10.80
CA ILE A 83 -1.62 1.94 -11.01
C ILE A 83 -1.64 3.30 -10.33
N ASP A 84 -2.81 3.94 -10.24
CA ASP A 84 -2.98 5.24 -9.59
C ASP A 84 -2.70 5.17 -8.08
N LEU A 85 -3.05 4.05 -7.44
CA LEU A 85 -2.77 3.79 -6.02
C LEU A 85 -1.27 3.87 -5.66
N ILE A 86 -0.38 3.72 -6.65
CA ILE A 86 1.07 3.75 -6.47
C ILE A 86 1.77 4.88 -7.25
N TRP A 87 1.08 5.64 -8.10
CA TRP A 87 1.71 6.71 -8.91
C TRP A 87 1.04 8.07 -8.80
N SER A 88 -0.19 8.17 -8.29
CA SER A 88 -0.92 9.43 -8.26
C SER A 88 -0.40 10.38 -7.18
N ASP A 89 -0.15 11.63 -7.57
CA ASP A 89 0.16 12.74 -6.68
C ASP A 89 -1.10 13.58 -6.36
N PRO A 90 -1.15 14.26 -5.19
CA PRO A 90 -2.23 15.18 -4.90
C PRO A 90 -2.22 16.36 -5.88
N THR A 91 -3.39 16.64 -6.47
CA THR A 91 -3.60 17.89 -7.22
C THR A 91 -4.10 18.98 -6.27
N ASN A 92 -3.96 20.26 -6.63
CA ASN A 92 -4.45 21.43 -5.86
C ASN A 92 -5.99 21.45 -5.63
N LYS A 93 -6.72 20.41 -6.04
CA LYS A 93 -8.16 20.25 -5.81
C LYS A 93 -8.32 19.16 -4.75
N ASP A 94 -8.78 19.56 -3.56
CA ASP A 94 -9.07 18.65 -2.45
C ASP A 94 -10.17 17.63 -2.83
N LEU A 95 -9.77 16.54 -3.47
CA LEU A 95 -10.64 15.39 -3.74
C LEU A 95 -10.80 14.58 -2.46
N ILE A 96 -11.76 14.99 -1.62
CA ILE A 96 -12.22 14.19 -0.48
C ILE A 96 -13.06 13.02 -1.02
N ILE A 97 -12.39 11.96 -1.49
CA ILE A 97 -13.07 10.72 -1.84
C ILE A 97 -13.35 9.96 -0.54
N ARG A 98 -14.63 9.74 -0.25
CA ARG A 98 -15.04 8.94 0.93
C ARG A 98 -14.72 7.47 0.66
N ALA A 99 -13.67 6.97 1.32
CA ALA A 99 -13.25 5.55 1.29
C ALA A 99 -14.38 4.54 1.59
N HIS A 100 -15.53 4.98 2.12
CA HIS A 100 -16.70 4.14 2.36
C HIS A 100 -17.40 3.61 1.09
N GLN A 101 -17.17 4.23 -0.09
CA GLN A 101 -17.73 3.78 -1.37
C GLN A 101 -16.81 2.84 -2.15
N VAL A 102 -15.57 2.66 -1.71
CA VAL A 102 -14.54 1.96 -2.46
C VAL A 102 -14.32 0.57 -1.86
N ARG A 103 -14.95 -0.44 -2.45
CA ARG A 103 -14.90 -1.86 -2.01
C ARG A 103 -13.59 -2.57 -2.39
N LEU A 104 -12.44 -1.96 -2.05
CA LEU A 104 -11.11 -2.51 -2.37
C LEU A 104 -10.98 -3.88 -1.69
N ARG A 105 -10.22 -4.82 -2.28
CA ARG A 105 -9.61 -5.91 -1.49
C ARG A 105 -8.54 -5.29 -0.59
N VAL A 106 -8.98 -4.46 0.34
CA VAL A 106 -8.14 -3.87 1.35
C VAL A 106 -7.91 -4.91 2.41
N VAL A 107 -6.66 -5.12 2.78
CA VAL A 107 -6.36 -5.89 3.97
C VAL A 107 -6.85 -5.05 5.17
N PRO A 108 -7.81 -5.51 5.99
CA PRO A 108 -8.15 -4.81 7.21
C PRO A 108 -6.94 -4.86 8.13
N LEU A 109 -6.29 -3.71 8.33
CA LEU A 109 -5.04 -3.64 9.08
C LEU A 109 -5.27 -3.66 10.60
N ILE A 110 -6.51 -3.41 11.05
CA ILE A 110 -6.88 -3.49 12.46
C ILE A 110 -8.23 -4.20 12.60
N LYS A 111 -8.24 -5.42 13.16
CA LYS A 111 -9.42 -5.95 13.86
C LYS A 111 -9.35 -5.38 15.28
N SER A 112 -10.40 -4.70 15.69
CA SER A 112 -10.57 -4.02 16.98
C SER A 112 -9.90 -4.74 18.16
N LYS A 113 -8.82 -4.15 18.71
CA LYS A 113 -8.47 -4.11 20.14
C LYS A 113 -7.50 -2.94 20.37
N ILE A 114 -8.03 -1.72 20.26
CA ILE A 114 -7.44 -0.51 20.85
C ILE A 114 -8.63 0.25 21.44
N ILE A 115 -9.13 -0.23 22.58
CA ILE A 115 -9.21 0.45 23.89
C ILE A 115 -9.23 -0.67 24.94
#